data_AF-W7BP84-F1
#
_entry.id   AF-W7BP84-F1
#
_cell.length_a   1.000
_cell.length_b   1.000
_cell.length_c   1.000
_cell.angle_alpha   90.00
_cell.angle_beta   90.00
_cell.angle_gamma   90.00
#
_symmetry.space_group_name_H-M   'P 1'
#
loop_
_entity.id
_entity.type
_entity.pdbx_description
1 polymer ?
#
loop_
_entity_poly.entity_id
_entity_poly.type
_entity_poly.pdbx_seq_one_letter_code
_entity_poly.pdbx_strand_id
1 'polypeptide(L)'
;MDSVSNASVIKRINYSVKSVNDLAAQLEEDNSTEKELIIDYPTVYIINNQQMKEQMVYVGETTDINRRTKEHLDRDIKRASDEKWKTMRDSEMYIVGHPYFNKSLTLDIENKLMSYMLGVKDISKVLNKRRNVQKKIFYL
;
A
#
# COMPACT_ATOMS: atom_id res chain seq x y z
N MET A 1 -14.46 24.96 -12.96
CA MET A 1 -13.50 24.27 -12.07
C MET A 1 -14.33 23.42 -11.17
N ASP A 2 -14.57 22.19 -11.60
CA ASP A 2 -15.37 21.25 -10.82
C ASP A 2 -14.69 21.04 -9.48
N SER A 3 -15.49 21.07 -8.42
CA SER A 3 -15.06 20.79 -7.06
C SER A 3 -14.57 19.34 -7.02
N VAL A 4 -13.28 19.12 -7.26
CA VAL A 4 -12.65 17.84 -7.01
C VAL A 4 -12.93 17.51 -5.55
N SER A 5 -13.67 16.44 -5.32
CA SER A 5 -13.94 15.92 -3.99
C SER A 5 -12.61 15.77 -3.24
N ASN A 6 -12.44 16.48 -2.12
CA ASN A 6 -11.27 16.36 -1.24
C ASN A 6 -11.31 15.07 -0.39
N ALA A 7 -12.12 14.09 -0.77
CA ALA A 7 -12.21 12.83 -0.06
C ALA A 7 -11.13 11.86 -0.55
N SER A 8 -10.53 11.13 0.39
CA SER A 8 -9.68 9.99 0.05
C SER A 8 -10.49 8.90 -0.64
N VAL A 9 -9.90 8.30 -1.67
CA VAL A 9 -10.41 7.07 -2.29
C VAL A 9 -9.69 5.90 -1.66
N ILE A 10 -10.44 4.88 -1.21
CA ILE A 10 -9.87 3.67 -0.62
C ILE A 10 -10.44 2.45 -1.36
N LYS A 11 -9.56 1.63 -1.93
CA LYS A 11 -9.92 0.36 -2.57
C LYS A 11 -9.35 -0.82 -1.78
N ARG A 12 -10.21 -1.80 -1.49
CA ARG A 12 -9.83 -3.06 -0.83
C ARG A 12 -9.87 -4.18 -1.86
N ILE A 13 -8.78 -4.93 -1.96
CA ILE A 13 -8.63 -6.07 -2.87
C ILE A 13 -7.85 -7.20 -2.19
N ASN A 14 -7.90 -8.40 -2.74
CA ASN A 14 -6.96 -9.45 -2.36
C ASN A 14 -5.55 -9.06 -2.78
N TYR A 15 -4.55 -9.38 -1.97
CA TYR A 15 -3.14 -9.12 -2.30
C TYR A 15 -2.65 -10.10 -3.39
N SER A 16 -2.88 -9.73 -4.66
CA SER A 16 -2.41 -10.51 -5.80
C SER A 16 -2.22 -9.61 -7.04
N VAL A 17 -1.34 -10.02 -7.96
CA VAL A 17 -1.19 -9.32 -9.26
C VAL A 17 -2.51 -9.32 -10.03
N LYS A 18 -3.25 -10.44 -9.98
CA LYS A 18 -4.54 -10.56 -10.68
C LYS A 18 -5.54 -9.52 -10.18
N SER A 19 -5.72 -9.40 -8.87
CA SER A 19 -6.69 -8.46 -8.28
C SER A 19 -6.35 -7.00 -8.55
N VAL A 20 -5.06 -6.65 -8.59
CA VAL A 20 -4.60 -5.30 -8.92
C VAL A 20 -4.86 -4.99 -10.41
N ASN A 21 -4.61 -5.94 -11.31
CA ASN A 21 -4.95 -5.79 -12.73
C ASN A 21 -6.46 -5.71 -12.98
N ASP A 22 -7.25 -6.55 -12.29
CA ASP A 22 -8.71 -6.54 -12.40
C ASP A 22 -9.27 -5.19 -11.93
N LEU A 23 -8.74 -4.63 -10.83
CA LEU A 23 -9.10 -3.30 -10.35
C LEU A 23 -8.74 -2.20 -11.36
N ALA A 24 -7.55 -2.27 -11.96
CA ALA A 24 -7.14 -1.31 -12.99
C ALA A 24 -8.10 -1.35 -14.18
N ALA A 25 -8.45 -2.54 -14.68
CA ALA A 25 -9.39 -2.70 -15.79
C ALA A 25 -10.79 -2.16 -15.45
N GLN A 26 -11.31 -2.42 -14.24
CA GLN A 26 -12.58 -1.87 -13.78
C GLN A 26 -12.58 -0.34 -13.76
N LEU A 27 -11.49 0.27 -13.27
CA LEU A 27 -11.39 1.72 -13.17
C LEU A 27 -11.19 2.42 -14.53
N GLU A 28 -10.63 1.73 -15.53
CA GLU A 28 -10.52 2.23 -16.91
C GLU A 28 -11.88 2.35 -17.59
N GLU A 29 -12.78 1.38 -17.37
CA GLU A 29 -14.13 1.40 -17.95
C GLU A 29 -14.97 2.58 -17.41
N ASP A 30 -14.72 2.98 -16.16
CA ASP A 30 -15.46 4.04 -15.47
C ASP A 30 -14.92 5.47 -15.76
N ASN A 31 -13.78 5.62 -16.45
CA ASN A 31 -13.07 6.89 -16.72
C ASN A 31 -13.09 7.86 -15.52
N SER A 32 -12.86 7.31 -14.33
CA SER A 32 -13.15 7.97 -13.06
C SER A 32 -11.91 8.71 -12.52
N THR A 33 -12.13 9.79 -11.77
CA THR A 33 -11.08 10.42 -10.95
C THR A 33 -10.43 9.41 -9.99
N GLU A 34 -11.13 8.33 -9.62
CA GLU A 34 -10.56 7.26 -8.81
C GLU A 34 -9.46 6.49 -9.55
N LYS A 35 -9.59 6.28 -10.86
CA LYS A 35 -8.54 5.66 -11.67
C LYS A 35 -7.24 6.45 -11.57
N GLU A 36 -7.32 7.77 -11.78
CA GLU A 36 -6.17 8.66 -11.65
C GLU A 36 -5.55 8.51 -10.26
N LEU A 37 -6.35 8.69 -9.21
CA LEU A 37 -5.87 8.68 -7.83
C LEU A 37 -5.32 7.33 -7.33
N ILE A 38 -5.75 6.20 -7.91
CA ILE A 38 -5.39 4.85 -7.46
C ILE A 38 -4.31 4.20 -8.34
N ILE A 39 -4.36 4.42 -9.66
CA ILE A 39 -3.51 3.73 -10.64
C ILE A 39 -2.37 4.62 -11.13
N ASP A 40 -2.68 5.88 -11.45
CA ASP A 40 -1.76 6.78 -12.18
C ASP A 40 -1.09 7.84 -11.29
N TYR A 41 -1.40 7.84 -9.99
CA TYR A 41 -0.94 8.85 -9.03
C TYR A 41 -0.18 8.23 -7.85
N PRO A 42 0.64 8.99 -7.09
CA PRO A 42 1.23 8.50 -5.86
C PRO A 42 0.16 8.00 -4.89
N THR A 43 0.32 6.76 -4.43
CA THR A 43 -0.58 6.09 -3.50
C THR A 43 0.16 5.54 -2.30
N VAL A 44 -0.59 5.31 -1.22
CA VAL A 44 -0.12 4.55 -0.06
C VAL A 44 -0.98 3.29 0.04
N TYR A 45 -0.35 2.16 0.33
CA TYR A 45 -1.05 0.89 0.48
C TYR A 45 -0.68 0.17 1.76
N ILE A 46 -1.61 -0.63 2.27
CA ILE A 46 -1.47 -1.45 3.47
C ILE A 46 -1.80 -2.88 3.08
N ILE A 47 -0.89 -3.81 3.35
CA ILE A 47 -1.15 -5.25 3.25
C ILE A 47 -1.33 -5.78 4.66
N ASN A 48 -2.45 -6.44 4.92
CA ASN A 48 -2.75 -7.03 6.22
C ASN A 48 -3.32 -8.44 6.05
N ASN A 49 -2.80 -9.39 6.81
CA ASN A 49 -3.47 -10.67 7.02
C ASN A 49 -4.28 -10.63 8.33
N GLN A 50 -5.58 -10.41 8.20
CA GLN A 50 -6.52 -10.36 9.32
C GLN A 50 -6.95 -11.74 9.85
N GLN A 51 -6.68 -12.83 9.12
CA GLN A 51 -7.03 -14.19 9.55
C GLN A 51 -6.14 -14.70 10.68
N MET A 52 -5.05 -13.98 10.97
CA MET A 52 -4.12 -14.30 12.05
C MET A 52 -4.56 -13.63 13.35
N LYS A 53 -4.52 -14.39 14.46
CA LYS A 53 -4.74 -13.85 15.82
C LYS A 53 -3.74 -12.73 16.16
N GLU A 54 -2.56 -12.80 15.56
CA GLU A 54 -1.48 -11.82 15.63
C GLU A 54 -1.24 -11.26 14.23
N GLN A 55 -1.79 -10.08 13.96
CA GLN A 55 -1.82 -9.51 12.61
C GLN A 55 -0.43 -9.02 12.18
N MET A 56 -0.08 -9.33 10.94
CA MET A 56 1.12 -8.81 10.30
C MET A 56 0.72 -7.77 9.27
N VAL A 57 1.39 -6.63 9.31
CA VAL A 57 1.11 -5.50 8.42
C VAL A 57 2.36 -5.10 7.64
N TYR A 58 2.20 -4.80 6.36
CA TYR A 58 3.18 -4.11 5.54
C TYR A 58 2.55 -2.81 5.03
N VAL A 59 3.25 -1.69 5.16
CA VAL A 59 2.82 -0.39 4.62
C VAL A 59 3.76 0.00 3.48
N GLY A 60 3.28 0.57 2.39
CA GLY A 60 4.17 1.06 1.34
C GLY A 60 3.61 2.28 0.64
N GLU A 61 4.49 3.05 0.02
CA GLU A 61 4.11 4.04 -0.98
C GLU A 61 4.58 3.59 -2.37
N THR A 62 3.88 4.05 -3.40
CA THR A 62 4.31 3.89 -4.78
C THR A 62 3.62 4.87 -5.72
N THR A 63 4.23 5.10 -6.88
CA THR A 63 3.58 5.78 -8.02
C THR A 63 3.08 4.79 -9.07
N ASP A 64 3.24 3.49 -8.83
CA ASP A 64 2.87 2.42 -9.76
C ASP A 64 2.54 1.15 -8.96
N ILE A 65 1.28 1.03 -8.58
CA ILE A 65 0.80 -0.05 -7.70
C ILE A 65 0.88 -1.43 -8.36
N ASN A 66 0.70 -1.49 -9.69
CA ASN A 66 0.82 -2.71 -10.48
C ASN A 66 2.24 -3.28 -10.40
N ARG A 67 3.24 -2.47 -10.79
CA ARG A 67 4.64 -2.87 -10.75
C ARG A 67 5.08 -3.18 -9.33
N ARG A 68 4.71 -2.34 -8.35
CA ARG A 68 5.14 -2.52 -6.96
C ARG A 68 4.60 -3.81 -6.35
N THR A 69 3.34 -4.16 -6.65
CA THR A 69 2.72 -5.42 -6.21
C THR A 69 3.44 -6.63 -6.81
N LYS A 70 3.72 -6.60 -8.13
CA LYS A 70 4.47 -7.65 -8.79
C LYS A 70 5.86 -7.84 -8.19
N GLU A 71 6.61 -6.75 -8.00
CA GLU A 71 7.94 -6.80 -7.39
C GLU A 71 7.93 -7.37 -5.97
N HIS A 72 6.90 -7.06 -5.19
CA HIS A 72 6.74 -7.63 -3.86
C HIS A 72 6.47 -9.12 -3.92
N LEU A 73 5.47 -9.55 -4.68
CA LEU A 73 5.14 -10.97 -4.82
C LEU A 73 6.32 -11.78 -5.36
N ASP A 74 7.08 -11.26 -6.33
CA ASP A 74 8.29 -11.91 -6.83
C ASP A 74 9.38 -12.04 -5.75
N ARG A 75 9.55 -11.00 -4.91
CA ARG A 75 10.46 -11.05 -3.75
C ARG A 75 9.96 -12.02 -2.69
N ASP A 76 8.66 -12.08 -2.46
CA ASP A 76 8.03 -12.94 -1.46
C ASP A 76 8.12 -14.42 -1.89
N ILE A 77 7.97 -14.70 -3.19
CA ILE A 77 8.24 -16.02 -3.80
C ILE A 77 9.71 -16.39 -3.61
N LYS A 78 10.64 -15.49 -3.92
CA LYS A 78 12.08 -15.73 -3.71
C LYS A 78 12.44 -15.91 -2.23
N ARG A 79 11.65 -15.34 -1.32
CA ARG A 79 11.76 -15.48 0.12
C ARG A 79 10.76 -16.48 0.69
N ALA A 80 10.17 -17.36 -0.12
CA ALA A 80 9.16 -18.29 0.37
C ALA A 80 9.71 -19.25 1.44
N SER A 81 11.03 -19.32 1.66
CA SER A 81 11.65 -19.99 2.80
C SER A 81 11.52 -19.24 4.14
N ASP A 82 11.23 -17.93 4.13
CA ASP A 82 10.96 -17.09 5.31
C ASP A 82 9.47 -17.20 5.67
N GLU A 83 9.17 -17.86 6.79
CA GLU A 83 7.79 -18.16 7.23
C GLU A 83 6.88 -16.93 7.28
N LYS A 84 7.44 -15.75 7.54
CA LYS A 84 6.73 -14.47 7.61
C LYS A 84 6.06 -14.05 6.29
N TRP A 85 6.60 -14.49 5.15
CA TRP A 85 6.03 -14.15 3.83
C TRP A 85 5.09 -15.23 3.32
N LYS A 86 5.22 -16.49 3.78
CA LYS A 86 4.21 -17.52 3.51
C LYS A 86 2.84 -17.12 4.05
N THR A 87 2.83 -16.50 5.23
CA THR A 87 1.60 -16.01 5.87
C THR A 87 0.99 -14.80 5.19
N MET A 88 1.65 -14.16 4.22
CA MET A 88 1.09 -13.01 3.51
C MET A 88 0.25 -13.40 2.27
N ARG A 89 0.20 -14.68 1.89
CA ARG A 89 -0.46 -15.13 0.66
C ARG A 89 -1.97 -14.88 0.62
N ASP A 90 -2.63 -14.95 1.77
CA ASP A 90 -4.09 -14.73 1.92
C ASP A 90 -4.39 -13.35 2.54
N SER A 91 -3.53 -12.37 2.27
CA SER A 91 -3.70 -11.01 2.79
C SER A 91 -4.62 -10.18 1.92
N GLU A 92 -5.14 -9.13 2.54
CA GLU A 92 -5.83 -8.05 1.85
C GLU A 92 -4.88 -6.88 1.64
N MET A 93 -5.09 -6.17 0.53
CA MET A 93 -4.42 -4.92 0.23
C MET A 93 -5.45 -3.79 0.20
N TYR A 94 -5.19 -2.75 0.98
CA TYR A 94 -5.92 -1.50 1.00
C TYR A 94 -5.07 -0.46 0.26
N ILE A 95 -5.58 0.12 -0.81
CA ILE A 95 -4.91 1.16 -1.61
C ILE A 95 -5.62 2.48 -1.34
N VAL A 96 -4.85 3.49 -0.94
CA VAL A 96 -5.35 4.82 -0.59
C VAL A 96 -4.81 5.82 -1.61
N GLY A 97 -5.72 6.52 -2.27
CA GLY A 97 -5.45 7.63 -3.17
C GLY A 97 -6.07 8.92 -2.64
N HIS A 98 -5.43 10.05 -2.91
CA HIS A 98 -5.94 11.36 -2.51
C HIS A 98 -5.39 12.46 -3.44
N PRO A 99 -6.19 13.48 -3.82
CA PRO A 99 -5.77 14.52 -4.76
C PRO A 99 -4.50 15.30 -4.37
N TYR A 100 -4.22 15.43 -3.08
CA TYR A 100 -3.01 16.11 -2.57
C TYR A 100 -1.79 15.22 -2.38
N PHE A 101 -1.88 13.92 -2.71
CA PHE A 101 -0.73 13.06 -2.60
C PHE A 101 0.38 13.49 -3.56
N ASN A 102 1.58 13.53 -3.04
CA ASN A 102 2.78 13.66 -3.84
C ASN A 102 3.82 12.75 -3.20
N LYS A 103 4.91 12.48 -3.93
CA LYS A 103 5.90 11.50 -3.50
C LYS A 103 6.48 11.78 -2.10
N SER A 104 6.64 13.05 -1.72
CA SER A 104 7.12 13.37 -0.37
C SER A 104 6.04 13.11 0.69
N LEU A 105 4.80 13.52 0.42
CA LEU A 105 3.71 13.34 1.35
C LEU A 105 3.37 11.85 1.55
N THR A 106 3.38 11.05 0.50
CA THR A 106 3.12 9.60 0.60
C THR A 106 4.20 8.89 1.41
N LEU A 107 5.46 9.32 1.32
CA LEU A 107 6.55 8.83 2.17
C LEU A 107 6.34 9.19 3.65
N ASP A 108 5.91 10.42 3.94
CA ASP A 108 5.61 10.84 5.32
C ASP A 108 4.41 10.07 5.89
N ILE A 109 3.39 9.82 5.06
CA ILE A 109 2.22 9.01 5.44
C ILE A 109 2.63 7.56 5.66
N GLU A 110 3.45 6.95 4.80
CA GLU A 110 4.00 5.59 4.99
C GLU A 110 4.66 5.46 6.37
N ASN A 111 5.53 6.42 6.72
CA ASN A 111 6.24 6.43 8.00
C ASN A 111 5.32 6.60 9.21
N LYS A 112 4.34 7.49 9.12
CA LYS A 112 3.35 7.70 10.20
C LYS A 112 2.46 6.46 10.37
N LEU A 113 1.96 5.89 9.29
CA LEU A 113 1.15 4.68 9.33
C LEU A 113 1.92 3.50 9.92
N MET A 114 3.18 3.27 9.53
CA MET A 114 4.02 2.26 10.18
C MET A 114 4.09 2.47 11.71
N SER A 115 4.27 3.72 12.14
CA SER A 115 4.34 4.07 13.57
C SER A 115 3.01 3.82 14.29
N TYR A 116 1.89 4.15 13.66
CA TYR A 116 0.55 3.88 14.20
C TYR A 116 0.25 2.39 14.31
N MET A 117 0.65 1.59 13.31
CA MET A 117 0.45 0.14 13.33
C MET A 117 1.18 -0.52 14.50
N LEU A 118 2.34 -0.01 14.91
CA LEU A 118 3.06 -0.50 16.11
C LEU A 118 2.32 -0.23 17.42
N GLY A 119 1.38 0.72 17.45
CA GLY A 119 0.57 1.04 18.62
C GLY A 119 -0.72 0.22 18.73
N VAL A 120 -1.09 -0.54 17.69
CA VAL A 120 -2.30 -1.37 17.68
C VAL A 120 -2.04 -2.68 18.39
N LYS A 121 -2.85 -3.00 19.40
CA LYS A 121 -2.68 -4.17 20.28
C LYS A 121 -2.62 -5.50 19.52
N ASP A 122 -3.41 -5.64 18.46
CA ASP A 122 -3.55 -6.89 17.70
C ASP A 122 -2.51 -7.04 16.58
N ILE A 123 -1.69 -6.00 16.33
CA ILE A 123 -0.59 -6.05 15.36
C ILE A 123 0.65 -6.56 16.07
N SER A 124 1.07 -7.78 15.74
CA SER A 124 2.29 -8.37 16.27
C SER A 124 3.53 -7.88 15.54
N LYS A 125 3.39 -7.48 14.27
CA LYS A 125 4.55 -7.16 13.43
C LYS A 125 4.26 -6.22 12.26
N VAL A 126 5.12 -5.22 12.11
CA VAL A 126 5.27 -4.44 10.87
C VAL A 126 6.43 -5.03 10.05
N LEU A 127 6.15 -5.50 8.83
CA LEU A 127 7.09 -6.25 7.98
C LEU A 127 8.05 -5.38 7.17
N ASN A 128 7.85 -4.06 7.16
CA ASN A 128 8.74 -3.11 6.51
C ASN A 128 10.18 -3.33 6.98
N LYS A 129 11.11 -3.50 6.03
CA LYS A 129 12.53 -3.37 6.36
C LYS A 129 12.74 -1.94 6.82
N ARG A 130 13.21 -1.72 8.05
CA ARG A 130 13.54 -0.37 8.55
C ARG A 130 14.42 0.32 7.52
N ARG A 131 13.87 1.26 6.74
CA ARG A 131 14.67 2.34 6.16
C ARG A 131 15.01 3.19 7.37
N ASN A 132 16.30 3.40 7.64
CA ASN A 132 16.76 4.20 8.78
C ASN A 132 15.86 5.42 8.98
N VAL A 133 15.23 5.54 10.15
CA VAL A 133 14.35 6.66 10.55
C VAL A 133 15.12 7.99 10.69
N GLN A 134 16.34 8.08 10.15
CA GLN A 134 17.19 9.26 10.12
C GLN A 134 17.86 9.42 8.76
N LYS A 135 17.12 9.94 7.79
CA LYS A 135 17.65 11.00 6.91
C LYS A 135 16.63 12.11 6.90
N LYS A 136 16.89 13.15 7.69
CA LYS A 136 16.26 14.46 7.54
C LYS A 136 16.50 14.88 6.09
N ILE A 137 15.47 14.83 5.24
CA ILE A 137 15.58 15.34 3.87
C ILE A 137 15.50 16.87 4.02
N PHE A 138 16.65 17.53 3.96
CA PHE A 138 16.69 18.96 3.67
C PHE A 138 16.50 19.11 2.17
N TYR A 139 15.44 19.80 1.76
CA TYR A 139 15.36 20.37 0.42
C TYR A 139 16.37 21.52 0.35
N LEU A 140 17.33 21.44 -0.57
CA LEU A 140 18.03 22.59 -1.12
C LEU A 140 17.30 23.02 -2.39
#